data_AF-A0A5C9DU25-F1
#
_entry.id   AF-A0A5C9DU25-F1
#
_cell.length_a   1.000
_cell.length_b   1.000
_cell.length_c   1.000
_cell.angle_alpha   90.00
_cell.angle_beta   90.00
_cell.angle_gamma   90.00
#
_symmetry.space_group_name_H-M   'P 1'
#
loop_
_entity.id
_entity.type
_entity.pdbx_description
1 polymer ?
#
loop_
_entity_poly.entity_id
_entity_poly.type
_entity_poly.pdbx_seq_one_letter_code
_entity_poly.pdbx_strand_id
1 'polypeptide(L)' 'MEKEITTNKIQQCCDCGVKLSFEDFRRIHPSLSEEKAKGLWEISFVKKYCPECFFNRPEKPFRKRRRYYGKY' A
#
# COMPACT_ATOMS: atom_id res chain seq x y z
N MET A 1 6.28 -11.24 30.09
CA MET A 1 5.62 -9.92 30.15
C MET A 1 5.17 -9.61 28.75
N GLU A 2 3.86 -9.55 28.59
CA GLU A 2 3.17 -9.60 27.30
C GLU A 2 3.57 -8.44 26.39
N LYS A 3 3.93 -8.75 25.14
CA LYS A 3 3.89 -7.77 24.05
C LYS A 3 2.51 -7.83 23.42
N GLU A 4 1.51 -7.31 24.12
CA GLU A 4 0.25 -6.94 23.47
C GLU A 4 0.49 -5.68 22.63
N ILE A 5 1.08 -5.87 21.44
CA ILE A 5 1.13 -4.82 20.44
C ILE A 5 -0.25 -4.77 19.81
N THR A 6 -1.11 -3.95 20.39
CA THR A 6 -2.41 -3.52 19.85
C THR A 6 -2.22 -2.95 18.44
N THR A 7 -2.30 -3.81 17.43
CA THR A 7 -2.16 -3.44 16.01
C THR A 7 -3.46 -3.63 15.24
N ASN A 8 -4.59 -3.34 15.88
CA ASN A 8 -5.79 -2.93 15.15
C ASN A 8 -5.70 -1.44 14.76
N LYS A 9 -4.57 -1.03 14.16
CA LYS A 9 -4.46 0.28 13.51
C LYS A 9 -5.28 0.22 12.24
N ILE A 10 -6.55 0.60 12.37
CA ILE A 10 -7.43 0.84 11.24
C ILE A 10 -6.83 2.01 10.47
N GLN A 11 -6.42 1.78 9.22
CA GLN A 11 -5.98 2.86 8.33
C GLN A 11 -7.09 3.23 7.36
N GLN A 12 -6.96 4.36 6.67
CA GLN A 12 -7.95 4.78 5.68
C GLN A 12 -7.39 4.59 4.27
N CYS A 13 -8.27 4.20 3.35
CA CYS A 13 -7.97 4.18 1.93
C CYS A 13 -7.63 5.60 1.47
N CYS A 14 -6.54 5.74 0.71
CA CYS A 14 -6.07 7.02 0.21
C CYS A 14 -7.06 7.69 -0.76
N ASP A 15 -7.90 6.91 -1.46
CA ASP A 15 -8.80 7.43 -2.50
C ASP A 15 -10.24 7.62 -1.98
N CYS A 16 -10.82 6.63 -1.30
CA CYS A 16 -12.22 6.68 -0.84
C CYS A 16 -12.38 6.91 0.67
N GLY A 17 -11.31 6.94 1.45
CA GLY A 17 -11.35 7.17 2.90
C GLY A 17 -11.94 6.02 3.74
N VAL A 18 -12.38 4.92 3.10
CA VAL A 18 -12.91 3.73 3.80
C VAL A 18 -11.85 3.17 4.76
N LYS A 19 -12.32 2.72 5.94
CA LYS A 19 -11.50 2.04 6.95
C LYS A 19 -11.01 0.70 6.40
N LEU A 20 -9.70 0.50 6.46
CA LEU A 20 -8.98 -0.67 6.00
C LEU A 20 -8.44 -1.45 7.18
N SER A 21 -8.70 -2.75 7.15
CA SER A 21 -7.99 -3.71 7.99
C SER A 21 -6.66 -4.11 7.34
N PHE A 22 -5.77 -4.67 8.16
CA PHE A 22 -4.54 -5.27 7.64
C PHE A 22 -4.81 -6.45 6.70
N GLU A 23 -5.92 -7.18 6.91
CA GLU A 23 -6.33 -8.30 6.05
C GLU A 23 -6.71 -7.81 4.65
N ASP A 24 -7.45 -6.71 4.54
CA ASP A 24 -7.79 -6.10 3.25
C ASP A 24 -6.55 -5.67 2.48
N PHE A 25 -5.54 -5.14 3.18
CA PHE A 25 -4.26 -4.80 2.60
C PHE A 25 -3.50 -6.05 2.10
N ARG A 26 -3.51 -7.15 2.86
CA ARG A 26 -2.88 -8.42 2.45
C ARG A 26 -3.54 -9.04 1.23
N ARG A 27 -4.87 -8.91 1.07
CA ARG A 27 -5.59 -9.42 -0.11
C ARG A 27 -5.09 -8.81 -1.42
N ILE A 28 -4.68 -7.54 -1.39
CA ILE A 28 -4.15 -6.82 -2.56
C ILE A 28 -2.70 -7.20 -2.85
N HIS A 29 -1.96 -7.65 -1.83
CA HIS A 29 -0.54 -7.95 -1.91
C HIS A 29 -0.22 -9.41 -1.55
N PRO A 30 -0.74 -10.42 -2.28
CA PRO A 30 -0.56 -11.83 -1.95
C PRO A 30 0.89 -12.30 -2.06
N SER A 31 1.72 -11.59 -2.84
CA SER A 31 3.15 -11.92 -3.01
C SER A 31 4.04 -11.46 -1.85
N LEU A 32 3.50 -10.69 -0.90
CA LEU A 32 4.27 -10.24 0.26
C LEU A 32 4.17 -11.25 1.40
N SER A 33 5.31 -11.54 2.04
CA SER A 33 5.30 -12.21 3.34
C SER A 33 4.62 -11.33 4.38
N GLU A 34 4.08 -11.96 5.42
CA GLU A 34 3.34 -11.25 6.46
C GLU A 34 4.18 -10.17 7.15
N GLU A 35 5.46 -10.47 7.43
CA GLU A 35 6.40 -9.51 8.03
C GLU A 35 6.61 -8.28 7.15
N LYS A 36 6.79 -8.49 5.84
CA LYS A 36 6.94 -7.39 4.87
C LYS A 36 5.65 -6.58 4.75
N ALA A 37 4.51 -7.26 4.74
CA ALA A 37 3.20 -6.61 4.70
C ALA A 37 2.97 -5.75 5.95
N LYS A 38 3.30 -6.25 7.15
CA LYS A 38 3.21 -5.47 8.40
C LYS A 38 4.13 -4.25 8.36
N GLY A 39 5.37 -4.42 7.90
CA GLY A 39 6.30 -3.31 7.71
C GLY A 39 5.73 -2.23 6.79
N LEU A 40 5.16 -2.59 5.64
CA LEU A 40 4.54 -1.63 4.72
C LEU A 40 3.26 -1.00 5.28
N TRP A 41 2.48 -1.75 6.05
CA TRP A 41 1.26 -1.27 6.69
C TRP A 41 1.57 -0.16 7.69
N GLU A 42 2.61 -0.34 8.51
CA GLU A 42 2.99 0.61 9.56
C GLU A 42 3.64 1.91 9.02
N ILE A 43 4.19 1.89 7.80
CA ILE A 43 4.84 3.07 7.21
C ILE A 43 3.77 4.09 6.79
N SER A 44 3.79 5.28 7.39
CA SER A 44 2.85 6.38 7.09
C SER A 44 2.93 6.90 5.65
N PHE A 45 4.12 6.88 5.04
CA PHE A 45 4.36 7.34 3.67
C PHE A 45 3.79 6.42 2.59
N VAL A 46 3.55 5.14 2.91
CA VAL A 46 2.95 4.20 1.95
C VAL A 46 1.47 4.54 1.83
N LYS A 47 1.02 4.76 0.59
CA LYS A 47 -0.42 4.91 0.30
C LYS A 47 -1.08 3.54 0.37
N LYS A 48 -2.13 3.43 1.18
CA LYS A 48 -2.94 2.22 1.30
C LYS A 48 -4.24 2.42 0.54
N TYR A 49 -4.72 1.35 -0.07
CA TYR A 49 -5.89 1.36 -0.91
C TYR A 49 -6.80 0.22 -0.49
N CYS A 50 -8.12 0.41 -0.59
CA CYS A 50 -9.06 -0.70 -0.52
C CYS A 50 -8.94 -1.55 -1.79
N PRO A 51 -9.39 -2.81 -1.75
CA PRO A 51 -9.38 -3.68 -2.93
C PRO A 51 -10.08 -3.01 -4.12
N GLU A 52 -11.25 -2.43 -3.89
CA GLU A 52 -12.03 -1.75 -4.95
C GLU A 52 -11.25 -0.60 -5.60
N CYS A 53 -10.68 0.32 -4.82
CA CYS A 53 -9.91 1.44 -5.36
C CYS A 53 -8.62 0.99 -6.02
N PHE A 54 -7.98 -0.07 -5.51
CA PHE A 54 -6.76 -0.61 -6.11
C PHE A 54 -7.03 -1.23 -7.48
N PHE A 55 -8.07 -2.07 -7.59
CA PHE A 55 -8.42 -2.76 -8.84
C PHE A 55 -9.09 -1.87 -9.88
N ASN A 56 -9.87 -0.88 -9.44
CA ASN A 56 -10.50 0.09 -10.35
C ASN A 56 -9.57 1.25 -10.73
N ARG A 57 -8.32 1.27 -10.22
CA ARG A 57 -7.41 2.36 -10.51
C ARG A 57 -7.05 2.33 -12.00
N PRO A 58 -7.25 3.44 -12.74
CA PRO A 58 -6.83 3.49 -14.13
C PRO A 58 -5.33 3.21 -14.22
N GLU A 59 -4.94 2.39 -15.19
CA GLU A 59 -3.53 2.15 -15.44
C GLU A 59 -2.81 3.47 -15.63
N LYS A 60 -1.66 3.60 -14.95
CA LYS A 60 -0.85 4.82 -15.07
C LYS A 60 -0.50 4.98 -16.55
N PRO A 61 -0.80 6.12 -17.19
CA PRO A 61 -0.49 6.32 -18.59
C PRO A 61 0.97 5.99 -18.83
N PHE A 62 1.25 5.19 -19.87
CA PHE A 62 2.61 4.81 -20.21
C PHE A 62 3.44 6.08 -20.43
N ARG A 63 4.32 6.39 -19.48
CA ARG A 63 5.29 7.47 -19.64
C ARG A 63 6.59 6.86 -20.11
N LYS A 64 6.99 7.18 -21.34
CA LYS A 64 8.36 6.91 -21.81
C LYS A 64 9.32 7.51 -20.76
N ARG A 65 10.12 6.67 -20.11
CA ARG A 65 11.20 7.14 -19.23
C ARG A 65 12.07 8.06 -20.07
N ARG A 66 12.05 9.37 -19.81
CA ARG A 66 13.03 10.29 -20.39
C ARG A 66 14.38 9.87 -19.84
N ARG A 67 15.13 9.08 -20.62
CA ARG A 67 16.56 8.89 -20.39
C ARG A 67 17.20 10.25 -20.65
N TYR A 68 17.45 11.03 -19.60
CA TYR A 68 18.36 12.15 -19.70
C TYR A 68 19.75 11.56 -19.91
N TYR A 69 20.17 11.43 -21.16
CA TYR A 69 21.58 11.36 -21.48
C TYR A 69 22.11 12.77 -21.22
N GLY A 70 22.69 13.00 -20.04
CA GLY A 70 23.44 14.22 -19.80
C GLY A 70 24.47 14.36 -20.92
N LYS A 71 24.41 15.47 -21.65
CA LYS A 71 25.49 15.83 -22.57
C LYS A 71 26.70 16.16 -21.69
N TYR A 72 27.77 15.42 -21.92
CA TYR A 72 29.12 15.69 -21.43
C TYR A 72 29.52 17.15 -21.66
#